data_AF-A0AAE1G869-F1
#
_entry.id   AF-A0AAE1G869-F1
#
_cell.length_a   1.000
_cell.length_b   1.000
_cell.length_c   1.000
_cell.angle_alpha   90.00
_cell.angle_beta   90.00
_cell.angle_gamma   90.00
#
_symmetry.space_group_name_H-M   'P 1'
#
loop_
_entity.id
_entity.type
_entity.pdbx_description
1 polymer ?
#
loop_
_entity_poly.entity_id
_entity_poly.type
_entity_poly.pdbx_seq_one_letter_code
_entity_poly.pdbx_strand_id
1 'polypeptide(L)'
;MQLLRWRVGTLLQPLSLVKFIVVKDLAAIVTRTRRTLLDYLVYPRPPSPFLSTRVLGMSSRILPDSGGGGGVDDDAVEEIHGGYRHLNQSSLSPAKKRKLDEIANLGSPSNPLLLLPASCLLQKGFDLITSQAKSSPEKKRSRPFTVSIEGNIGSGKSTFLRYFSAMPGVDTHQEPVDMWRNLEGHNLLGKLYEDPQRWSFLFQSYVQLTRLNIHLQNTDSPVKLIERSLQNNRYCFLESGHDSGDLQGSEYSVLCEYYDMLESQLDIGVDLIVYLRSTPEVVHARMLKRGRCEEANLPLDYMKLVHEYYERWLVHHQPHKPPAPVLVLDANQDLDAMKLEYEKKKSVIMGHKALPS
;
A
#
# COMPACT_ATOMS: atom_id res chain seq x y z
N MET A 1 56.17 -42.42 16.90
CA MET A 1 54.92 -41.72 16.52
C MET A 1 55.08 -40.25 16.91
N GLN A 2 55.03 -39.38 15.90
CA GLN A 2 55.26 -37.91 15.91
C GLN A 2 54.40 -37.17 16.98
N LEU A 3 54.98 -36.27 17.81
CA LEU A 3 55.04 -34.77 17.67
C LEU A 3 53.64 -34.16 17.41
N LEU A 4 53.07 -33.16 18.12
CA LEU A 4 53.57 -31.90 18.70
C LEU A 4 52.45 -31.21 19.52
N ARG A 5 52.80 -30.45 20.57
CA ARG A 5 52.03 -29.31 21.12
C ARG A 5 52.20 -28.08 20.22
N TRP A 6 51.15 -27.33 19.84
CA TRP A 6 51.08 -25.87 19.52
C TRP A 6 49.57 -25.50 19.33
N ARG A 7 48.94 -24.65 20.17
CA ARG A 7 48.77 -23.18 20.17
C ARG A 7 47.59 -22.62 19.32
N VAL A 8 46.60 -22.06 20.03
CA VAL A 8 45.66 -20.93 19.77
C VAL A 8 45.19 -20.67 18.32
N GLY A 9 43.86 -20.70 18.12
CA GLY A 9 43.20 -20.17 16.93
C GLY A 9 41.71 -19.88 17.18
N THR A 10 41.41 -18.61 17.41
CA THR A 10 40.13 -17.89 17.39
C THR A 10 39.01 -18.55 16.56
N LEU A 11 37.90 -18.97 17.18
CA LEU A 11 36.64 -19.25 16.47
C LEU A 11 35.75 -18.01 16.51
N LEU A 12 35.88 -17.18 15.48
CA LEU A 12 34.88 -16.19 15.07
C LEU A 12 33.70 -16.92 14.39
N GLN A 13 32.51 -16.40 14.63
CA GLN A 13 31.17 -16.91 14.33
C GLN A 13 30.89 -17.27 12.86
N PRO A 14 29.89 -18.15 12.57
CA PRO A 14 29.29 -18.25 11.24
C PRO A 14 28.06 -17.32 11.14
N LEU A 15 28.26 -15.99 11.10
CA LEU A 15 27.20 -15.03 10.74
C LEU A 15 27.12 -14.74 9.22
N SER A 16 28.09 -15.22 8.43
CA SER A 16 28.15 -14.96 6.99
C SER A 16 27.30 -15.92 6.16
N LEU A 17 27.09 -17.17 6.61
CA LEU A 17 26.33 -18.18 5.86
C LEU A 17 24.80 -17.93 5.92
N VAL A 18 24.30 -17.44 7.06
CA VAL A 18 22.88 -17.10 7.24
C VAL A 18 22.47 -15.91 6.35
N LYS A 19 23.37 -14.94 6.15
CA LYS A 19 23.15 -13.81 5.23
C LYS A 19 23.01 -14.26 3.77
N PHE A 20 23.70 -15.32 3.36
CA PHE A 20 23.71 -15.77 1.96
C PHE A 20 22.48 -16.62 1.57
N ILE A 21 21.88 -17.31 2.55
CA ILE A 21 20.68 -18.13 2.35
C ILE A 21 19.43 -17.22 2.27
N VAL A 22 19.31 -16.21 3.14
CA VAL A 22 18.19 -15.26 3.14
C VAL A 22 18.11 -14.41 1.86
N VAL A 23 19.26 -14.02 1.28
CA VAL A 23 19.33 -13.19 0.05
C VAL A 23 18.85 -13.94 -1.19
N LYS A 24 19.08 -15.26 -1.29
CA LYS A 24 18.64 -16.07 -2.44
C LYS A 24 17.13 -16.33 -2.44
N ASP A 25 16.52 -16.51 -1.28
CA ASP A 25 15.07 -16.74 -1.16
C ASP A 25 14.25 -15.46 -1.42
N LEU A 26 14.78 -14.28 -1.09
CA LEU A 26 14.15 -12.99 -1.39
C LEU A 26 14.17 -12.64 -2.88
N ALA A 27 15.25 -12.97 -3.60
CA ALA A 27 15.30 -12.81 -5.07
C ALA A 27 14.23 -13.68 -5.77
N ALA A 28 13.93 -14.86 -5.22
CA ALA A 28 12.85 -15.72 -5.71
C ALA A 28 11.46 -15.13 -5.41
N ILE A 29 11.26 -14.49 -4.26
CA ILE A 29 10.02 -13.77 -3.90
C ILE A 29 9.78 -12.60 -4.85
N VAL A 30 10.80 -11.76 -5.11
CA VAL A 30 10.73 -10.63 -6.06
C VAL A 30 10.40 -11.11 -7.48
N THR A 31 10.97 -12.23 -7.92
CA THR A 31 10.69 -12.81 -9.24
C THR A 31 9.25 -13.34 -9.34
N ARG A 32 8.68 -13.81 -8.22
CA ARG A 32 7.30 -14.31 -8.13
C ARG A 32 6.28 -13.16 -8.11
N THR A 33 6.52 -12.11 -7.31
CA THR A 33 5.68 -10.89 -7.26
C THR A 33 5.70 -10.13 -8.60
N ARG A 34 6.86 -10.08 -9.28
CA ARG A 34 7.02 -9.54 -10.64
C ARG A 34 6.14 -10.24 -11.67
N ARG A 35 6.02 -11.57 -11.60
CA ARG A 35 5.16 -12.34 -12.50
C ARG A 35 3.67 -12.06 -12.21
N THR A 36 3.27 -12.02 -10.94
CA THR A 36 1.88 -11.76 -10.53
C THR A 36 1.37 -10.35 -10.89
N LEU A 37 2.20 -9.31 -10.71
CA LEU A 37 1.82 -7.92 -11.05
C LEU A 37 1.74 -7.68 -12.57
N LEU A 38 2.64 -8.30 -13.34
CA LEU A 38 2.58 -8.23 -14.81
C LEU A 38 1.40 -9.04 -15.36
N ASP A 39 1.10 -10.20 -14.79
CA ASP A 39 -0.07 -11.00 -15.19
C ASP A 39 -1.40 -10.25 -14.95
N TYR A 40 -1.50 -9.44 -13.88
CA TYR A 40 -2.68 -8.61 -13.58
C TYR A 40 -2.85 -7.41 -14.53
N LEU A 41 -1.76 -6.95 -15.17
CA LEU A 41 -1.79 -5.91 -16.21
C LEU A 41 -2.11 -6.49 -17.60
N VAL A 42 -1.70 -7.73 -17.87
CA VAL A 42 -1.88 -8.42 -19.16
C VAL A 42 -3.25 -9.11 -19.26
N TYR A 43 -3.86 -9.53 -18.15
CA TYR A 43 -5.18 -10.16 -18.11
C TYR A 43 -6.17 -9.38 -17.23
N PRO A 44 -6.69 -8.23 -17.69
CA PRO A 44 -7.82 -7.58 -17.03
C PRO A 44 -9.07 -8.49 -17.07
N ARG A 45 -9.89 -8.44 -16.00
CA ARG A 45 -11.17 -9.17 -15.95
C ARG A 45 -12.03 -8.86 -17.19
N PRO A 46 -12.76 -9.84 -17.75
CA PRO A 46 -13.96 -9.52 -18.52
C PRO A 46 -15.01 -8.90 -17.57
N PRO A 47 -15.86 -7.99 -18.05
CA PRO A 47 -16.91 -7.37 -17.24
C PRO A 47 -17.82 -8.47 -16.65
N SER A 48 -18.07 -8.42 -15.34
CA SER A 48 -18.96 -9.37 -14.68
C SER A 48 -20.39 -9.25 -15.21
N PRO A 49 -21.10 -10.36 -15.48
CA PRO A 49 -22.50 -10.29 -15.87
C PRO A 49 -23.34 -9.77 -14.69
N PHE A 50 -24.21 -8.81 -14.98
CA PHE A 50 -25.22 -8.28 -14.09
C PHE A 50 -26.00 -9.41 -13.38
N LEU A 51 -25.87 -9.52 -12.06
CA LEU A 51 -26.78 -10.31 -11.24
C LEU A 51 -27.97 -9.44 -10.84
N SER A 52 -29.05 -9.54 -11.62
CA SER A 52 -30.38 -9.04 -11.26
C SER A 52 -30.84 -9.72 -9.98
N THR A 53 -31.04 -8.94 -8.93
CA THR A 53 -31.65 -9.34 -7.67
C THR A 53 -33.10 -9.79 -7.92
N ARG A 54 -33.42 -11.06 -7.66
CA ARG A 54 -34.81 -11.49 -7.46
C ARG A 54 -34.99 -11.93 -6.02
N VAL A 55 -35.91 -11.22 -5.38
CA VAL A 55 -36.42 -11.35 -4.02
C VAL A 55 -36.96 -12.76 -3.77
N LEU A 56 -36.47 -13.43 -2.73
CA LEU A 56 -37.07 -14.65 -2.18
C LEU A 56 -38.25 -14.25 -1.29
N GLY A 57 -39.46 -14.49 -1.78
CA GLY A 57 -40.70 -14.49 -0.99
C GLY A 57 -41.01 -15.92 -0.52
N MET A 58 -41.20 -16.08 0.78
CA MET A 58 -41.72 -17.29 1.42
C MET A 58 -43.20 -17.48 1.06
N SER A 59 -43.65 -18.70 0.73
CA SER A 59 -44.74 -19.41 1.43
C SER A 59 -45.11 -20.74 0.74
N SER A 60 -45.79 -21.56 1.52
CA SER A 60 -46.06 -22.99 1.53
C SER A 60 -47.11 -23.56 0.54
N ARG A 61 -46.86 -24.82 0.15
CA ARG A 61 -47.75 -26.01 0.15
C ARG A 61 -48.95 -26.15 -0.83
N ILE A 62 -49.07 -27.42 -1.29
CA ILE A 62 -50.22 -28.21 -1.77
C ILE A 62 -50.34 -28.40 -3.31
N LEU A 63 -50.05 -29.64 -3.71
CA LEU A 63 -50.53 -30.36 -4.92
C LEU A 63 -51.88 -31.02 -4.59
N PRO A 64 -52.81 -31.29 -5.56
CA PRO A 64 -52.57 -32.35 -6.55
C PRO A 64 -53.13 -32.15 -7.98
N ASP A 65 -52.36 -32.71 -8.91
CA ASP A 65 -52.72 -33.69 -9.96
C ASP A 65 -53.75 -33.36 -11.06
N SER A 66 -53.27 -33.28 -12.32
CA SER A 66 -53.64 -34.22 -13.40
C SER A 66 -52.98 -33.89 -14.75
N GLY A 67 -52.18 -34.85 -15.24
CA GLY A 67 -52.20 -35.31 -16.63
C GLY A 67 -51.38 -34.58 -17.70
N GLY A 68 -50.25 -35.20 -18.10
CA GLY A 68 -49.92 -35.33 -19.53
C GLY A 68 -48.48 -35.07 -19.99
N GLY A 69 -47.63 -36.11 -19.91
CA GLY A 69 -46.78 -36.52 -21.03
C GLY A 69 -45.34 -35.96 -21.13
N GLY A 70 -44.37 -36.85 -20.87
CA GLY A 70 -43.09 -36.88 -21.60
C GLY A 70 -41.81 -37.03 -20.78
N GLY A 71 -41.27 -38.26 -20.71
CA GLY A 71 -39.83 -38.54 -20.55
C GLY A 71 -39.31 -38.80 -19.13
N VAL A 72 -39.04 -40.08 -18.83
CA VAL A 72 -38.23 -40.64 -17.71
C VAL A 72 -36.85 -40.98 -18.35
N ASP A 73 -35.65 -40.85 -17.77
CA ASP A 73 -35.16 -41.26 -16.44
C ASP A 73 -33.98 -40.39 -15.94
N ASP A 74 -33.85 -40.43 -14.61
CA ASP A 74 -32.97 -39.75 -13.67
C ASP A 74 -31.49 -40.20 -13.67
N ASP A 75 -30.73 -39.52 -12.81
CA ASP A 75 -29.43 -39.87 -12.21
C ASP A 75 -28.14 -39.43 -12.93
N ALA A 76 -27.69 -38.21 -12.60
CA ALA A 76 -26.37 -38.03 -11.97
C ALA A 76 -26.26 -36.62 -11.35
N VAL A 77 -26.40 -36.59 -10.03
CA VAL A 77 -25.83 -35.55 -9.17
C VAL A 77 -24.31 -35.66 -9.30
N GLU A 78 -23.65 -34.69 -9.92
CA GLU A 78 -22.19 -34.59 -9.86
C GLU A 78 -21.78 -33.37 -9.03
N GLU A 79 -21.31 -33.68 -7.83
CA GLU A 79 -20.55 -32.82 -6.94
C GLU A 79 -19.46 -32.05 -7.69
N ILE A 80 -19.36 -30.76 -7.38
CA ILE A 80 -18.23 -29.92 -7.77
C ILE A 80 -17.00 -30.43 -7.00
N HIS A 81 -16.16 -31.22 -7.67
CA HIS A 81 -14.77 -31.45 -7.28
C HIS A 81 -13.84 -30.92 -8.38
N GLY A 82 -12.80 -30.20 -7.95
CA GLY A 82 -11.93 -29.41 -8.80
C GLY A 82 -11.17 -30.22 -9.87
N GLY A 83 -10.93 -29.59 -11.02
CA GLY A 83 -10.07 -30.13 -12.06
C GLY A 83 -9.93 -29.20 -13.27
N TYR A 84 -8.72 -28.70 -13.50
CA TYR A 84 -8.32 -27.99 -14.71
C TYR A 84 -8.61 -28.84 -15.97
N ARG A 85 -9.37 -28.31 -16.94
CA ARG A 85 -9.46 -28.92 -18.29
C ARG A 85 -8.31 -28.43 -19.17
N HIS A 86 -7.47 -29.37 -19.62
CA HIS A 86 -6.52 -29.18 -20.71
C HIS A 86 -7.26 -28.88 -22.04
N LEU A 87 -6.90 -27.78 -22.70
CA LEU A 87 -7.37 -27.47 -24.07
C LEU A 87 -6.60 -28.31 -25.09
N ASN A 88 -7.34 -29.07 -25.90
CA ASN A 88 -6.81 -29.90 -26.98
C ASN A 88 -6.48 -29.03 -28.22
N GLN A 89 -5.20 -28.93 -28.61
CA GLN A 89 -4.71 -28.01 -29.66
C GLN A 89 -5.00 -28.45 -31.12
N SER A 90 -5.74 -29.54 -31.32
CA SER A 90 -6.07 -30.09 -32.64
C SER A 90 -7.17 -29.34 -33.40
N SER A 91 -7.87 -28.39 -32.77
CA SER A 91 -9.01 -27.67 -33.34
C SER A 91 -8.74 -26.22 -33.76
N LEU A 92 -7.49 -25.74 -33.68
CA LEU A 92 -7.13 -24.36 -33.98
C LEU A 92 -6.87 -24.12 -35.48
N SER A 93 -7.46 -23.06 -36.03
CA SER A 93 -7.26 -22.65 -37.42
C SER A 93 -5.81 -22.22 -37.70
N PRO A 94 -5.31 -22.34 -38.95
CA PRO A 94 -3.92 -22.01 -39.30
C PRO A 94 -3.51 -20.58 -38.93
N ALA A 95 -4.44 -19.62 -39.02
CA ALA A 95 -4.22 -18.23 -38.63
C ALA A 95 -4.06 -18.05 -37.12
N LYS A 96 -4.78 -18.85 -36.31
CA LYS A 96 -4.63 -18.84 -34.84
C LYS A 96 -3.34 -19.49 -34.39
N LYS A 97 -2.89 -20.56 -35.08
CA LYS A 97 -1.58 -21.17 -34.83
C LYS A 97 -0.42 -20.21 -35.12
N ARG A 98 -0.45 -19.52 -36.26
CA ARG A 98 0.58 -18.50 -36.59
C ARG A 98 0.66 -17.36 -35.56
N LYS A 99 -0.48 -16.90 -35.04
CA LYS A 99 -0.52 -15.85 -34.01
C LYS A 99 0.00 -16.34 -32.65
N LEU A 100 -0.24 -17.62 -32.32
CA LEU A 100 0.33 -18.27 -31.14
C LEU A 100 1.84 -18.49 -31.28
N ASP A 101 2.32 -18.84 -32.47
CA ASP A 101 3.76 -19.00 -32.76
C ASP A 101 4.51 -17.65 -32.79
N GLU A 102 3.87 -16.56 -33.23
CA GLU A 102 4.39 -15.19 -33.09
C GLU A 102 4.50 -14.76 -31.61
N ILE A 103 3.50 -15.09 -30.79
CA ILE A 103 3.52 -14.80 -29.34
C ILE A 103 4.57 -15.66 -28.62
N ALA A 104 4.75 -16.92 -29.03
CA ALA A 104 5.78 -17.80 -28.46
C ALA A 104 7.20 -17.33 -28.81
N ASN A 105 7.41 -16.77 -30.01
CA ASN A 105 8.72 -16.23 -30.43
C ASN A 105 9.06 -14.85 -29.85
N LEU A 106 8.08 -14.12 -29.29
CA LEU A 106 8.33 -12.91 -28.49
C LEU A 106 8.94 -13.22 -27.11
N GLY A 107 9.04 -14.49 -26.72
CA GLY A 107 9.64 -14.98 -25.48
C GLY A 107 11.06 -15.53 -25.59
N SER A 108 11.77 -15.32 -26.71
CA SER A 108 13.17 -15.78 -26.85
C SER A 108 14.15 -14.88 -26.07
N PRO A 109 15.22 -15.42 -25.43
CA PRO A 109 16.09 -14.67 -24.51
C PRO A 109 16.99 -13.59 -25.16
N SER A 110 16.85 -13.32 -26.46
CA SER A 110 17.79 -12.51 -27.25
C SER A 110 17.33 -11.09 -27.59
N ASN A 111 16.29 -10.56 -26.93
CA ASN A 111 15.82 -9.19 -27.17
C ASN A 111 15.95 -8.30 -25.92
N PRO A 112 17.03 -7.50 -25.77
CA PRO A 112 17.30 -6.72 -24.55
C PRO A 112 16.44 -5.45 -24.39
N LEU A 113 15.50 -5.16 -25.28
CA LEU A 113 14.84 -3.84 -25.36
C LEU A 113 13.38 -3.78 -24.84
N LEU A 114 12.88 -4.83 -24.18
CA LEU A 114 11.50 -4.86 -23.65
C LEU A 114 11.39 -5.07 -22.13
N LEU A 115 12.47 -4.86 -21.37
CA LEU A 115 12.55 -5.16 -19.93
C LEU A 115 12.87 -3.96 -19.02
N LEU A 116 12.65 -2.75 -19.49
CA LEU A 116 13.01 -1.52 -18.79
C LEU A 116 11.79 -0.61 -18.66
N PRO A 117 10.90 -0.93 -17.72
CA PRO A 117 10.64 0.10 -16.68
C PRO A 117 10.59 -0.44 -15.23
N ALA A 118 10.00 -1.63 -15.00
CA ALA A 118 9.75 -2.18 -13.64
C ALA A 118 11.00 -2.75 -12.94
N SER A 119 12.03 -3.16 -13.70
CA SER A 119 13.29 -3.67 -13.13
C SER A 119 14.06 -2.59 -12.38
N CYS A 120 13.99 -1.33 -12.81
CA CYS A 120 14.70 -0.22 -12.18
C CYS A 120 14.08 0.18 -10.83
N LEU A 121 12.76 0.07 -10.67
CA LEU A 121 12.04 0.46 -9.45
C LEU A 121 12.26 -0.54 -8.30
N LEU A 122 12.27 -1.84 -8.60
CA LEU A 122 12.54 -2.90 -7.61
C LEU A 122 14.03 -2.99 -7.26
N GLN A 123 14.93 -2.76 -8.22
CA GLN A 123 16.37 -2.73 -7.96
C GLN A 123 16.76 -1.58 -7.02
N LYS A 124 16.15 -0.40 -7.16
CA LYS A 124 16.39 0.74 -6.26
C LYS A 124 15.90 0.49 -4.83
N GLY A 125 14.77 -0.20 -4.65
CA GLY A 125 14.32 -0.65 -3.32
C GLY A 125 15.25 -1.72 -2.73
N PHE A 126 15.78 -2.61 -3.56
CA PHE A 126 16.67 -3.71 -3.18
C PHE A 126 18.09 -3.25 -2.76
N ASP A 127 18.67 -2.30 -3.49
CA ASP A 127 19.99 -1.70 -3.16
C ASP A 127 19.92 -0.90 -1.83
N LEU A 128 18.74 -0.38 -1.48
CA LEU A 128 18.49 0.32 -0.22
C LEU A 128 18.45 -0.65 0.98
N ILE A 129 17.79 -1.80 0.84
CA ILE A 129 17.63 -2.84 1.87
C ILE A 129 18.96 -3.51 2.26
N THR A 130 19.89 -3.66 1.32
CA THR A 130 21.18 -4.33 1.57
C THR A 130 22.21 -3.47 2.32
N SER A 131 22.02 -2.14 2.37
CA SER A 131 23.00 -1.21 2.94
C SER A 131 22.91 -1.04 4.47
N GLN A 132 21.83 -1.46 5.12
CA GLN A 132 21.61 -1.20 6.56
C GLN A 132 21.29 -2.45 7.37
N ALA A 133 22.32 -3.26 7.64
CA ALA A 133 22.29 -4.29 8.68
C ALA A 133 22.97 -3.76 9.96
N LYS A 134 22.23 -3.75 11.07
CA LYS A 134 22.59 -3.10 12.35
C LYS A 134 23.87 -3.65 12.99
N SER A 135 24.62 -2.76 13.63
CA SER A 135 25.60 -3.06 14.68
C SER A 135 25.34 -2.19 15.93
N SER A 136 25.76 -2.68 17.08
CA SER A 136 25.56 -2.13 18.44
C SER A 136 26.92 -1.96 19.16
N PRO A 137 27.03 -1.33 20.36
CA PRO A 137 26.13 -0.42 21.08
C PRO A 137 26.79 0.91 21.52
N GLU A 138 26.09 2.03 21.34
CA GLU A 138 26.03 3.20 22.26
C GLU A 138 24.85 4.09 21.80
N LYS A 139 23.98 4.56 22.71
CA LYS A 139 22.65 5.14 22.39
C LYS A 139 22.70 6.53 21.72
N LYS A 140 23.16 6.61 20.48
CA LYS A 140 22.66 7.59 19.49
C LYS A 140 21.41 7.00 18.84
N ARG A 141 20.36 7.79 18.64
CA ARG A 141 19.22 7.35 17.82
C ARG A 141 19.76 6.94 16.44
N SER A 142 19.41 5.73 15.99
CA SER A 142 19.87 5.20 14.69
C SER A 142 19.23 5.92 13.50
N ARG A 143 18.14 6.66 13.73
CA ARG A 143 17.40 7.44 12.75
C ARG A 143 17.00 8.81 13.31
N PRO A 144 16.76 9.82 12.46
CA PRO A 144 16.26 11.13 12.91
C PRO A 144 14.94 11.03 13.67
N PHE A 145 14.64 12.04 14.49
CA PHE A 145 13.32 12.18 15.11
C PHE A 145 12.28 12.36 14.01
N THR A 146 11.45 11.35 13.79
CA THR A 146 10.56 11.28 12.64
C THR A 146 9.13 11.58 13.06
N VAL A 147 8.50 12.54 12.40
CA VAL A 147 7.12 12.97 12.70
C VAL A 147 6.26 12.76 11.48
N SER A 148 5.15 12.04 11.61
CA SER A 148 4.15 11.97 10.53
C SER A 148 3.08 13.02 10.70
N ILE A 149 2.76 13.70 9.61
CA ILE A 149 1.73 14.74 9.57
C ILE A 149 0.52 14.12 8.92
N GLU A 150 -0.51 13.89 9.72
CA GLU A 150 -1.71 13.14 9.37
C GLU A 150 -2.92 14.05 9.24
N GLY A 151 -3.89 13.62 8.43
CA GLY A 151 -5.17 14.29 8.30
C GLY A 151 -5.79 14.14 6.91
N ASN A 152 -7.06 14.53 6.83
CA ASN A 152 -7.89 14.35 5.65
C ASN A 152 -7.34 15.10 4.41
N ILE A 153 -7.84 14.76 3.22
CA ILE A 153 -7.52 15.43 1.97
C ILE A 153 -7.95 16.90 2.11
N GLY A 154 -7.03 17.86 1.92
CA GLY A 154 -7.33 19.28 2.12
C GLY A 154 -7.18 19.80 3.56
N SER A 155 -6.71 19.00 4.52
CA SER A 155 -6.51 19.45 5.92
C SER A 155 -5.36 20.43 6.14
N GLY A 156 -4.50 20.66 5.14
CA GLY A 156 -3.39 21.62 5.22
C GLY A 156 -2.01 21.00 5.49
N LYS A 157 -1.83 19.68 5.40
CA LYS A 157 -0.56 18.98 5.63
C LYS A 157 0.62 19.56 4.85
N SER A 158 0.51 19.73 3.53
CA SER A 158 1.60 20.32 2.73
C SER A 158 1.89 21.78 3.13
N THR A 159 0.89 22.51 3.64
CA THR A 159 1.09 23.87 4.18
C THR A 159 1.83 23.83 5.51
N PHE A 160 1.52 22.87 6.38
CA PHE A 160 2.27 22.60 7.61
C PHE A 160 3.73 22.27 7.30
N LEU A 161 4.00 21.35 6.37
CA LEU A 161 5.36 20.99 6.00
C LEU A 161 6.15 22.18 5.47
N ARG A 162 5.55 22.99 4.59
CA ARG A 162 6.19 24.21 4.08
C ARG A 162 6.50 25.24 5.17
N TYR A 163 5.73 25.29 6.25
CA TYR A 163 6.03 26.16 7.38
C TYR A 163 7.31 25.71 8.10
N PHE A 164 7.46 24.40 8.33
CA PHE A 164 8.62 23.84 9.03
C PHE A 164 9.85 23.65 8.14
N SER A 165 9.70 23.53 6.82
CA SER A 165 10.81 23.36 5.89
C SER A 165 11.78 24.55 5.84
N ALA A 166 11.33 25.73 6.29
CA ALA A 166 12.17 26.91 6.42
C ALA A 166 13.05 26.89 7.68
N MET A 167 12.87 25.93 8.59
CA MET A 167 13.60 25.85 9.85
C MET A 167 14.90 25.06 9.72
N PRO A 168 15.98 25.46 10.42
CA PRO A 168 17.24 24.73 10.39
C PRO A 168 17.10 23.34 11.04
N GLY A 169 17.74 22.34 10.43
CA GLY A 169 17.76 20.97 10.94
C GLY A 169 16.44 20.20 10.77
N VAL A 170 15.55 20.68 9.89
CA VAL A 170 14.32 19.98 9.52
C VAL A 170 14.41 19.56 8.06
N ASP A 171 14.17 18.29 7.83
CA ASP A 171 13.95 17.73 6.50
C ASP A 171 12.48 17.37 6.33
N THR A 172 11.87 17.78 5.22
CA THR A 172 10.43 17.62 5.00
C THR A 172 10.16 16.85 3.71
N HIS A 173 9.32 15.84 3.80
CA HIS A 173 8.95 14.98 2.67
C HIS A 173 7.45 15.04 2.44
N GLN A 174 7.04 15.61 1.31
CA GLN A 174 5.63 15.66 0.91
C GLN A 174 5.20 14.33 0.28
N GLU A 175 3.88 14.10 0.19
CA GLU A 175 3.35 12.97 -0.55
C GLU A 175 3.73 13.12 -2.04
N PRO A 176 4.24 12.07 -2.69
CA PRO A 176 4.68 12.13 -4.08
C PRO A 176 3.48 12.02 -5.05
N VAL A 177 2.49 12.90 -4.87
CA VAL A 177 1.24 12.91 -5.64
C VAL A 177 1.51 13.01 -7.14
N ASP A 178 2.54 13.75 -7.54
CA ASP A 178 2.92 13.88 -8.95
C ASP A 178 3.37 12.54 -9.56
N MET A 179 4.02 11.68 -8.78
CA MET A 179 4.36 10.32 -9.21
C MET A 179 3.10 9.46 -9.38
N TRP A 180 2.09 9.64 -8.53
CA TRP A 180 0.83 8.91 -8.62
C TRP A 180 -0.04 9.39 -9.78
N ARG A 181 0.13 10.66 -10.20
CA ARG A 181 -0.56 11.26 -11.34
C ARG A 181 0.12 10.97 -12.68
N ASN A 182 1.38 10.58 -12.65
CA ASN A 182 2.14 10.25 -13.85
C ASN A 182 3.15 9.13 -13.57
N LEU A 183 2.64 7.90 -13.52
CA LEU A 183 3.47 6.70 -13.58
C LEU A 183 3.63 6.30 -15.04
N GLU A 184 4.72 6.73 -15.67
CA GLU A 184 5.04 6.38 -17.07
C GLU A 184 3.91 6.71 -18.07
N GLY A 185 3.26 7.87 -17.87
CA GLY A 185 2.12 8.32 -18.68
C GLY A 185 0.75 7.89 -18.13
N HIS A 186 0.71 7.10 -17.05
CA HIS A 186 -0.53 6.66 -16.43
C HIS A 186 -0.88 7.46 -15.18
N ASN A 187 -2.07 8.06 -15.16
CA ASN A 187 -2.62 8.73 -13.99
C ASN A 187 -3.34 7.74 -13.07
N LEU A 188 -2.60 7.10 -12.16
CA LEU A 188 -3.15 6.12 -11.22
C LEU A 188 -4.12 6.76 -10.22
N LEU A 189 -3.87 7.99 -9.78
CA LEU A 189 -4.78 8.71 -8.89
C LEU A 189 -6.13 8.98 -9.58
N GLY A 190 -6.12 9.43 -10.83
CA GLY A 190 -7.34 9.61 -11.62
C GLY A 190 -8.09 8.29 -11.81
N LYS A 191 -7.37 7.21 -12.13
CA LYS A 191 -7.94 5.86 -12.28
C LYS A 191 -8.58 5.33 -10.99
N LEU A 192 -7.95 5.60 -9.84
CA LEU A 192 -8.53 5.27 -8.53
C LEU A 192 -9.91 5.91 -8.36
N TYR A 193 -10.04 7.21 -8.67
CA TYR A 193 -11.31 7.91 -8.50
C TYR A 193 -12.34 7.59 -9.60
N GLU A 194 -11.91 7.07 -10.75
CA GLU A 194 -12.79 6.60 -11.83
C GLU A 194 -13.40 5.24 -11.51
N ASP A 195 -12.60 4.28 -11.05
CA ASP A 195 -13.04 2.92 -10.69
C ASP A 195 -12.23 2.40 -9.50
N PRO A 196 -12.64 2.74 -8.26
CA PRO A 196 -11.96 2.32 -7.06
C PRO A 196 -11.83 0.79 -6.94
N GLN A 197 -12.86 0.03 -7.34
CA GLN A 197 -12.84 -1.44 -7.24
C GLN A 197 -11.77 -2.07 -8.14
N ARG A 198 -11.51 -1.48 -9.32
CA ARG A 198 -10.48 -1.99 -10.24
C ARG A 198 -9.08 -1.54 -9.86
N TRP A 199 -8.93 -0.32 -9.36
CA TRP A 199 -7.63 0.35 -9.26
C TRP A 199 -7.10 0.48 -7.83
N SER A 200 -7.91 0.26 -6.80
CA SER A 200 -7.47 0.40 -5.39
C SER A 200 -6.29 -0.50 -5.05
N PHE A 201 -6.30 -1.77 -5.44
CA PHE A 201 -5.19 -2.66 -5.14
C PHE A 201 -3.85 -2.15 -5.72
N LEU A 202 -3.85 -1.76 -7.00
CA LEU A 202 -2.64 -1.24 -7.66
C LEU A 202 -2.20 0.10 -7.07
N PHE A 203 -3.16 1.00 -6.85
CA PHE A 203 -2.88 2.32 -6.30
C PHE A 203 -2.30 2.21 -4.88
N GLN A 204 -2.95 1.44 -4.00
CA GLN A 204 -2.48 1.28 -2.62
C GLN A 204 -1.13 0.57 -2.54
N SER A 205 -0.87 -0.42 -3.41
CA SER A 205 0.46 -1.04 -3.55
C SER A 205 1.53 0.01 -3.88
N TYR A 206 1.25 0.89 -4.83
CA TYR A 206 2.19 1.93 -5.26
C TYR A 206 2.37 3.03 -4.21
N VAL A 207 1.30 3.40 -3.49
CA VAL A 207 1.39 4.31 -2.34
C VAL A 207 2.27 3.71 -1.24
N GLN A 208 2.13 2.42 -0.91
CA GLN A 208 3.02 1.77 0.06
C GLN A 208 4.48 1.84 -0.39
N LEU A 209 4.78 1.50 -1.65
CA LEU A 209 6.14 1.55 -2.19
C LEU A 209 6.75 2.96 -2.11
N THR A 210 6.00 3.97 -2.57
CA THR A 210 6.49 5.35 -2.61
C THR A 210 6.65 5.96 -1.21
N ARG A 211 5.75 5.65 -0.28
CA ARG A 211 5.89 6.05 1.15
C ARG A 211 7.05 5.33 1.83
N LEU A 212 7.27 4.05 1.53
CA LEU A 212 8.42 3.31 2.05
C LEU A 212 9.74 3.96 1.63
N ASN A 213 9.86 4.34 0.35
CA ASN A 213 11.04 5.05 -0.13
C ASN A 213 11.27 6.35 0.65
N ILE A 214 10.21 7.13 0.91
CA ILE A 214 10.31 8.33 1.75
C ILE A 214 10.76 8.00 3.16
N HIS A 215 10.19 6.96 3.80
CA HIS A 215 10.60 6.56 5.16
C HIS A 215 12.09 6.21 5.23
N LEU A 216 12.58 5.43 4.26
CA LEU A 216 13.96 4.93 4.23
C LEU A 216 14.98 5.93 3.68
N GLN A 217 14.56 7.09 3.15
CA GLN A 217 15.49 8.13 2.72
C GLN A 217 16.33 8.62 3.91
N ASN A 218 17.65 8.49 3.76
CA ASN A 218 18.61 9.04 4.71
C ASN A 218 18.56 10.56 4.71
N THR A 219 18.78 11.15 5.87
CA THR A 219 18.86 12.59 6.04
C THR A 219 19.84 12.93 7.14
N ASP A 220 20.62 13.98 6.93
CA ASP A 220 21.53 14.53 7.94
C ASP A 220 20.80 15.45 8.93
N SER A 221 19.53 15.76 8.65
CA SER A 221 18.71 16.58 9.54
C SER A 221 18.28 15.81 10.78
N PRO A 222 18.37 16.39 11.99
CA PRO A 222 17.95 15.74 13.22
C PRO A 222 16.44 15.46 13.28
N VAL A 223 15.63 16.25 12.57
CA VAL A 223 14.18 16.10 12.50
C VAL A 223 13.74 15.83 11.07
N LYS A 224 12.91 14.80 10.89
CA LYS A 224 12.31 14.42 9.62
C LYS A 224 10.79 14.51 9.72
N LEU A 225 10.16 15.35 8.92
CA LEU A 225 8.70 15.47 8.85
C LEU A 225 8.21 14.83 7.55
N ILE A 226 7.25 13.92 7.64
CA ILE A 226 6.69 13.21 6.48
C ILE A 226 5.19 13.48 6.34
N GLU A 227 4.70 13.73 5.13
CA GLU A 227 3.27 13.86 4.84
C GLU A 227 2.65 12.46 4.76
N ARG A 228 1.89 12.11 5.80
CA ARG A 228 1.34 10.77 6.06
C ARG A 228 2.40 9.67 6.20
N SER A 229 2.03 8.58 6.87
CA SER A 229 2.91 7.44 7.09
C SER A 229 2.46 6.15 6.41
N LEU A 230 3.30 5.12 6.45
CA LEU A 230 2.90 3.76 6.05
C LEU A 230 1.76 3.23 6.94
N GLN A 231 1.79 3.56 8.24
CA GLN A 231 0.73 3.19 9.19
C GLN A 231 -0.62 3.78 8.79
N ASN A 232 -0.63 5.03 8.32
CA ASN A 232 -1.85 5.63 7.81
C ASN A 232 -2.43 4.89 6.60
N ASN A 233 -1.57 4.38 5.70
CA ASN A 233 -2.04 3.55 4.59
C ASN A 233 -2.72 2.29 5.16
N ARG A 234 -2.02 1.58 6.05
CA ARG A 234 -2.48 0.32 6.66
C ARG A 234 -3.77 0.45 7.46
N TYR A 235 -3.90 1.46 8.33
CA TYR A 235 -4.98 1.56 9.32
C TYR A 235 -6.11 2.55 8.95
N CYS A 236 -5.93 3.35 7.89
CA CYS A 236 -7.01 4.19 7.37
C CYS A 236 -7.40 3.79 5.95
N PHE A 237 -6.49 3.90 4.98
CA PHE A 237 -6.86 3.75 3.57
C PHE A 237 -7.20 2.29 3.20
N LEU A 238 -6.40 1.31 3.64
CA LEU A 238 -6.72 -0.10 3.38
C LEU A 238 -8.00 -0.54 4.08
N GLU A 239 -8.19 -0.16 5.34
CA GLU A 239 -9.42 -0.45 6.09
C GLU A 239 -10.64 0.17 5.39
N SER A 240 -10.55 1.45 5.00
CA SER A 240 -11.64 2.12 4.28
C SER A 240 -11.96 1.49 2.93
N GLY A 241 -10.92 1.08 2.17
CA GLY A 241 -11.10 0.44 0.89
C GLY A 241 -11.72 -0.95 1.03
N HIS A 242 -11.35 -1.71 2.07
CA HIS A 242 -11.94 -3.01 2.32
C HIS A 242 -13.41 -2.91 2.73
N ASP A 243 -13.72 -2.06 3.71
CA ASP A 243 -15.08 -1.87 4.22
C ASP A 243 -16.03 -1.29 3.15
N SER A 244 -15.50 -0.46 2.23
CA SER A 244 -16.27 0.10 1.11
C SER A 244 -16.43 -0.87 -0.07
N GLY A 245 -15.77 -2.04 -0.03
CA GLY A 245 -15.78 -3.01 -1.12
C GLY A 245 -14.87 -2.68 -2.31
N ASP A 246 -14.02 -1.65 -2.18
CA ASP A 246 -13.02 -1.24 -3.18
C ASP A 246 -11.80 -2.17 -3.20
N LEU A 247 -11.53 -2.85 -2.08
CA LEU A 247 -10.52 -3.89 -1.96
C LEU A 247 -11.19 -5.21 -1.61
N GLN A 248 -11.00 -6.22 -2.47
CA GLN A 248 -11.47 -7.57 -2.15
C GLN A 248 -10.72 -8.13 -0.95
N GLY A 249 -11.32 -9.11 -0.25
CA GLY A 249 -10.69 -9.72 0.93
C GLY A 249 -9.29 -10.25 0.66
N SER A 250 -9.05 -10.89 -0.49
CA SER A 250 -7.72 -11.34 -0.89
C SER A 250 -6.73 -10.20 -1.15
N GLU A 251 -7.17 -9.13 -1.81
CA GLU A 251 -6.35 -7.95 -2.11
C GLU A 251 -5.98 -7.20 -0.83
N TYR A 252 -6.95 -7.02 0.08
CA TYR A 252 -6.73 -6.46 1.41
C TYR A 252 -5.73 -7.31 2.21
N SER A 253 -5.92 -8.63 2.29
CA SER A 253 -5.01 -9.52 3.02
C SER A 253 -3.58 -9.45 2.50
N VAL A 254 -3.38 -9.46 1.18
CA VAL A 254 -2.04 -9.32 0.57
C VAL A 254 -1.38 -7.99 0.94
N LEU A 255 -2.13 -6.88 0.89
CA LEU A 255 -1.61 -5.56 1.25
C LEU A 255 -1.29 -5.44 2.75
N CYS A 256 -2.04 -6.14 3.60
CA CYS A 256 -1.78 -6.23 5.04
C CYS A 256 -0.53 -7.05 5.34
N GLU A 257 -0.42 -8.27 4.78
CA GLU A 257 0.77 -9.12 4.92
C GLU A 257 2.03 -8.42 4.41
N TYR A 258 1.90 -7.65 3.33
CA TYR A 258 3.01 -6.87 2.80
C TYR A 258 3.45 -5.78 3.79
N TYR A 259 2.51 -5.03 4.37
CA TYR A 259 2.82 -4.06 5.42
C TYR A 259 3.47 -4.73 6.64
N ASP A 260 2.93 -5.85 7.13
CA ASP A 260 3.44 -6.56 8.31
C ASP A 260 4.88 -7.04 8.08
N MET A 261 5.18 -7.52 6.86
CA MET A 261 6.53 -7.88 6.46
C MET A 261 7.47 -6.68 6.50
N LEU A 262 7.06 -5.54 5.93
CA LEU A 262 7.88 -4.31 5.95
C LEU A 262 8.15 -3.84 7.37
N GLU A 263 7.13 -3.83 8.23
CA GLU A 263 7.25 -3.45 9.64
C GLU A 263 8.20 -4.37 10.41
N SER A 264 8.17 -5.68 10.12
CA SER A 264 9.05 -6.65 10.77
C SER A 264 10.53 -6.55 10.36
N GLN A 265 10.80 -6.07 9.14
CA GLN A 265 12.15 -6.07 8.55
C GLN A 265 12.84 -4.71 8.56
N LEU A 266 12.08 -3.61 8.58
CA LEU A 266 12.59 -2.26 8.33
C LEU A 266 12.22 -1.31 9.48
N ASP A 267 13.07 -0.30 9.72
CA ASP A 267 12.77 0.76 10.68
C ASP A 267 11.86 1.83 10.04
N ILE A 268 10.55 1.54 10.03
CA ILE A 268 9.51 2.46 9.55
C ILE A 268 8.80 3.19 10.70
N GLY A 269 9.45 3.25 11.88
CA GLY A 269 8.90 3.88 13.07
C GLY A 269 8.78 5.39 12.95
N VAL A 270 7.78 5.95 13.63
CA VAL A 270 7.62 7.40 13.85
C VAL A 270 7.71 7.67 15.35
N ASP A 271 8.22 8.85 15.73
CA ASP A 271 8.35 9.25 17.14
C ASP A 271 7.19 10.15 17.61
N LEU A 272 6.47 10.75 16.66
CA LEU A 272 5.32 11.62 16.91
C LEU A 272 4.37 11.57 15.70
N ILE A 273 3.08 11.58 15.97
CA ILE A 273 2.04 11.77 14.96
C ILE A 273 1.37 13.12 15.22
N VAL A 274 1.38 14.01 14.23
CA VAL A 274 0.64 15.28 14.28
C VAL A 274 -0.63 15.12 13.48
N TYR A 275 -1.78 15.09 14.14
CA TYR A 275 -3.08 15.00 13.49
C TYR A 275 -3.67 16.40 13.28
N LEU A 276 -3.68 16.86 12.02
CA LEU A 276 -4.39 18.07 11.62
C LEU A 276 -5.88 17.73 11.47
N ARG A 277 -6.62 17.89 12.57
CA ARG A 277 -8.03 17.54 12.66
C ARG A 277 -8.87 18.67 12.10
N SER A 278 -9.62 18.38 11.04
CA SER A 278 -10.56 19.33 10.41
C SER A 278 -11.88 18.62 10.15
N THR A 279 -12.97 19.36 10.20
CA THR A 279 -14.30 18.86 9.85
C THR A 279 -14.35 18.51 8.35
N PRO A 280 -15.14 17.48 7.96
CA PRO A 280 -15.35 17.11 6.56
C PRO A 280 -15.75 18.28 5.66
N GLU A 281 -16.59 19.18 6.17
CA GLU A 281 -17.09 20.35 5.45
C GLU A 281 -15.97 21.34 5.13
N VAL A 282 -15.10 21.63 6.11
CA VAL A 282 -13.96 22.52 5.92
C VAL A 282 -12.97 21.95 4.91
N VAL A 283 -12.66 20.66 5.00
CA VAL A 283 -11.70 20.05 4.08
C VAL A 283 -12.26 19.89 2.67
N HIS A 284 -13.56 19.62 2.53
CA HIS A 284 -14.25 19.58 1.24
C HIS A 284 -14.20 20.95 0.55
N ALA A 285 -14.53 22.03 1.27
CA ALA A 285 -14.41 23.38 0.75
C ALA A 285 -12.97 23.74 0.32
N ARG A 286 -11.97 23.33 1.11
CA ARG A 286 -10.54 23.52 0.79
C ARG A 286 -10.10 22.71 -0.43
N MET A 287 -10.58 21.47 -0.56
CA MET A 287 -10.32 20.60 -1.71
C MET A 287 -10.87 21.20 -3.00
N LEU A 288 -12.13 21.66 -2.98
CA LEU A 288 -12.76 22.33 -4.11
C LEU A 288 -12.00 23.61 -4.50
N LYS A 289 -11.61 24.43 -3.51
CA LYS A 289 -10.79 25.64 -3.74
C LYS A 289 -9.41 25.33 -4.34
N ARG A 290 -8.81 24.20 -3.95
CA ARG A 290 -7.53 23.73 -4.50
C ARG A 290 -7.65 23.34 -5.98
N GLY A 291 -8.82 22.84 -6.40
CA GLY A 291 -9.15 22.64 -7.81
C GLY A 291 -8.30 21.59 -8.52
N ARG A 292 -7.87 20.53 -7.83
CA ARG A 292 -7.17 19.41 -8.47
C ARG A 292 -8.18 18.64 -9.35
N CYS A 293 -7.85 18.43 -10.62
CA CYS A 293 -8.80 17.86 -11.58
C CYS A 293 -9.28 16.46 -11.19
N GLU A 294 -8.41 15.61 -10.64
CA GLU A 294 -8.78 14.26 -10.20
C GLU A 294 -9.73 14.24 -9.00
N GLU A 295 -9.75 15.31 -8.20
CA GLU A 295 -10.55 15.40 -6.95
C GLU A 295 -11.84 16.20 -7.13
N ALA A 296 -12.04 16.84 -8.28
CA ALA A 296 -13.11 17.81 -8.51
C ALA A 296 -14.52 17.24 -8.25
N ASN A 297 -14.69 15.93 -8.47
CA ASN A 297 -15.98 15.24 -8.34
C ASN A 297 -16.11 14.45 -7.03
N LEU A 298 -15.15 14.56 -6.10
CA LEU A 298 -15.24 13.81 -4.85
C LEU A 298 -16.36 14.37 -3.96
N PRO A 299 -17.32 13.52 -3.53
CA PRO A 299 -18.45 13.97 -2.72
C PRO A 299 -18.01 14.27 -1.28
N LEU A 300 -18.78 15.10 -0.58
CA LEU A 300 -18.58 15.38 0.85
C LEU A 300 -18.61 14.08 1.68
N ASP A 301 -19.46 13.12 1.31
CA ASP A 301 -19.58 11.86 2.04
C ASP A 301 -18.29 11.03 1.99
N TYR A 302 -17.50 11.14 0.92
CA TYR A 302 -16.16 10.54 0.88
C TYR A 302 -15.22 11.23 1.90
N MET A 303 -15.30 12.55 2.07
CA MET A 303 -14.53 13.25 3.11
C MET A 303 -14.96 12.83 4.51
N LYS A 304 -16.26 12.61 4.74
CA LYS A 304 -16.79 12.10 6.02
C LYS A 304 -16.26 10.70 6.31
N LEU A 305 -16.30 9.80 5.33
CA LEU A 305 -15.76 8.46 5.44
C LEU A 305 -14.28 8.50 5.85
N VAL A 306 -13.45 9.23 5.12
CA VAL A 306 -12.01 9.33 5.45
C VAL A 306 -11.79 9.95 6.82
N HIS A 307 -12.60 10.94 7.22
CA HIS A 307 -12.54 11.53 8.55
C HIS A 307 -12.81 10.48 9.64
N GLU A 308 -13.84 9.64 9.48
CA GLU A 308 -14.17 8.58 10.44
C GLU A 308 -13.02 7.60 10.63
N TYR A 309 -12.28 7.22 9.58
CA TYR A 309 -11.10 6.35 9.74
C TYR A 309 -9.94 7.03 10.46
N TYR A 310 -9.74 8.33 10.26
CA TYR A 310 -8.76 9.10 11.04
C TYR A 310 -9.16 9.18 12.52
N GLU A 311 -10.44 9.45 12.82
CA GLU A 311 -10.94 9.47 14.20
C GLU A 311 -10.82 8.08 14.85
N ARG A 312 -11.23 7.03 14.12
CA ARG A 312 -11.15 5.64 14.57
C ARG A 312 -9.72 5.27 14.96
N TRP A 313 -8.74 5.61 14.14
CA TRP A 313 -7.34 5.28 14.39
C TRP A 313 -6.67 6.21 15.40
N LEU A 314 -6.70 7.52 15.17
CA LEU A 314 -5.87 8.48 15.92
C LEU A 314 -6.52 8.96 17.22
N VAL A 315 -7.84 8.80 17.38
CA VAL A 315 -8.57 9.22 18.59
C VAL A 315 -9.08 8.00 19.36
N HIS A 316 -9.68 7.04 18.66
CA HIS A 316 -10.25 5.84 19.30
C HIS A 316 -9.28 4.66 19.37
N HIS A 317 -8.10 4.77 18.75
CA HIS A 317 -7.03 3.75 18.77
C HIS A 317 -7.47 2.37 18.24
N GLN A 318 -8.30 2.38 17.19
CA GLN A 318 -8.84 1.20 16.52
C GLN A 318 -8.51 1.19 15.02
N PRO A 319 -8.26 0.01 14.41
CA PRO A 319 -8.17 -1.30 15.05
C PRO A 319 -6.85 -1.50 15.83
N HIS A 320 -5.88 -0.61 15.63
CA HIS A 320 -4.58 -0.67 16.26
C HIS A 320 -4.24 0.65 16.97
N LYS A 321 -3.50 0.56 18.07
CA LYS A 321 -3.01 1.75 18.77
C LYS A 321 -1.96 2.46 17.91
N PRO A 322 -1.99 3.80 17.78
CA PRO A 322 -0.94 4.52 17.08
C PRO A 322 0.46 4.18 17.65
N PRO A 323 1.48 3.99 16.81
CA PRO A 323 2.82 3.57 17.25
C PRO A 323 3.57 4.66 18.03
N ALA A 324 3.07 5.88 18.02
CA ALA A 324 3.66 7.06 18.65
C ALA A 324 2.58 7.94 19.28
N PRO A 325 2.96 8.84 20.21
CA PRO A 325 2.05 9.85 20.74
C PRO A 325 1.39 10.66 19.62
N VAL A 326 0.11 10.98 19.80
CA VAL A 326 -0.67 11.78 18.84
C VAL A 326 -0.86 13.19 19.39
N LEU A 327 -0.34 14.18 18.67
CA LEU A 327 -0.60 15.59 18.87
C LEU A 327 -1.74 16.03 17.95
N VAL A 328 -2.91 16.28 18.51
CA VAL A 328 -4.07 16.78 17.76
C VAL A 328 -4.01 18.31 17.70
N LEU A 329 -4.11 18.86 16.49
CA LEU A 329 -4.24 20.31 16.24
C LEU A 329 -5.59 20.59 15.57
N ASP A 330 -6.28 21.63 16.01
CA ASP A 330 -7.56 22.04 15.43
C ASP A 330 -7.33 22.83 14.14
N ALA A 331 -7.30 22.11 13.02
CA ALA A 331 -7.02 22.65 11.71
C ALA A 331 -8.25 23.29 11.02
N ASN A 332 -9.36 23.55 11.73
CA ASN A 332 -10.50 24.29 11.17
C ASN A 332 -10.23 25.79 11.05
N GLN A 333 -9.21 26.30 11.74
CA GLN A 333 -8.88 27.71 11.82
C GLN A 333 -8.22 28.24 10.53
N ASP A 334 -8.11 29.56 10.43
CA ASP A 334 -7.37 30.20 9.34
C ASP A 334 -5.86 30.00 9.44
N LEU A 335 -5.13 30.35 8.37
CA LEU A 335 -3.70 30.08 8.28
C LEU A 335 -2.88 30.84 9.34
N ASP A 336 -3.30 32.02 9.76
CA ASP A 336 -2.52 32.83 10.70
C ASP A 336 -2.71 32.33 12.13
N ALA A 337 -3.92 31.93 12.48
CA ALA A 337 -4.20 31.20 13.72
C ALA A 337 -3.44 29.86 13.78
N MET A 338 -3.40 29.11 12.66
CA MET A 338 -2.64 27.87 12.58
C MET A 338 -1.13 28.08 12.78
N LYS A 339 -0.54 29.13 12.18
CA LYS A 339 0.89 29.45 12.40
C LYS A 339 1.20 29.71 13.88
N LEU A 340 0.30 30.40 14.58
CA LEU A 340 0.45 30.65 16.01
C LEU A 340 0.41 29.33 16.81
N GLU A 341 -0.47 28.40 16.44
CA GLU A 341 -0.51 27.07 17.06
C GLU A 341 0.76 26.26 16.77
N TYR A 342 1.28 26.32 15.53
CA TYR A 342 2.55 25.68 15.16
C TYR A 342 3.70 26.20 16.02
N GLU A 343 3.80 27.51 16.23
CA GLU A 343 4.87 28.09 17.05
C GLU A 343 4.73 27.67 18.53
N LYS A 344 3.51 27.64 19.08
CA LYS A 344 3.24 27.16 20.45
C LYS A 344 3.68 25.70 20.64
N LYS A 345 3.44 24.84 19.64
CA LYS A 345 3.73 23.40 19.71
C LYS A 345 5.07 22.99 19.11
N LYS A 346 5.82 23.94 18.54
CA LYS A 346 7.10 23.73 17.86
C LYS A 346 8.10 22.92 18.67
N SER A 347 8.27 23.21 19.95
CA SER A 347 9.21 22.46 20.80
C SER A 347 8.88 20.96 20.89
N VAL A 348 7.60 20.58 20.82
CA VAL A 348 7.17 19.18 20.80
C VAL A 348 7.36 18.59 19.40
N ILE A 349 6.93 19.31 18.36
CA ILE A 349 7.05 18.89 16.95
C ILE A 349 8.52 18.67 16.55
N MET A 350 9.44 19.46 17.10
CA MET A 350 10.88 19.36 16.86
C MET A 350 11.57 18.33 17.77
N GLY A 351 10.82 17.63 18.64
CA GLY A 351 11.37 16.63 19.56
C GLY A 351 12.20 17.19 20.70
N HIS A 352 12.15 18.50 20.97
CA HIS A 352 12.84 19.14 22.10
C HIS A 352 12.11 18.93 23.43
N LYS A 353 10.81 18.65 23.39
CA LYS A 353 9.97 18.31 24.56
C LYS A 353 9.10 17.10 24.25
N ALA A 354 8.86 16.26 25.26
CA ALA A 354 7.84 15.22 25.18
C ALA A 354 6.44 15.85 25.14
N LEU A 355 5.44 15.11 24.62
CA LEU A 355 4.05 15.52 24.79
C LEU A 355 3.70 15.55 26.28
N PRO A 356 2.95 16.57 26.76
CA PRO A 356 2.36 16.53 28.08
C PRO A 356 1.46 15.29 28.18
N SER A 357 1.62 14.53 29.27
CA SER A 357 0.83 13.33 29.59
C SER A 357 -0.62 13.64 29.84
#